data_AF-A0A139ALH8-F1
#
_entry.id   AF-A0A139ALH8-F1
#
_cell.length_a   1.000
_cell.length_b   1.000
_cell.length_c   1.000
_cell.angle_alpha   90.00
_cell.angle_beta   90.00
_cell.angle_gamma   90.00
#
_symmetry.space_group_name_H-M   'P 1'
#
loop_
_entity.id
_entity.type
_entity.pdbx_description
1 polymer ?
#
loop_
_entity_poly.entity_id
_entity_poly.type
_entity_poly.pdbx_seq_one_letter_code
_entity_poly.pdbx_strand_id
1 'polypeptide(L)'
;MVAVVHEERGAKDFAENYWKKPLYLDEEKKLYELVQGGKQNWASVFSLFSSDVRANLSRANGKGVEGNLQGEGRLLGGLALISTKGVHYSYAEKHFGDHAPMTEVLQAVSGISGEASNP
;
A
#
# COMPACT_ATOMS: atom_id res chain seq x y z
N MET A 1 12.29 3.40 -3.60
CA MET A 1 10.85 3.13 -3.37
C MET A 1 10.06 3.73 -4.51
N VAL A 2 9.06 3.01 -4.99
CA VAL A 2 8.12 3.44 -6.03
C VAL A 2 6.71 3.21 -5.50
N ALA A 3 5.73 3.95 -6.00
CA ALA A 3 4.33 3.68 -5.73
C ALA A 3 3.69 3.10 -7.00
N VAL A 4 2.67 2.28 -6.79
CA VAL A 4 1.89 1.67 -7.86
C VAL A 4 0.42 1.85 -7.51
N VAL A 5 -0.35 2.37 -8.45
CA VAL A 5 -1.79 2.59 -8.32
C VAL A 5 -2.53 1.70 -9.31
N HIS A 6 -3.78 1.33 -9.02
CA HIS A 6 -4.60 0.53 -9.93
C HIS A 6 -5.61 1.35 -10.75
N GLU A 7 -5.66 2.66 -10.53
CA GLU A 7 -6.60 3.59 -11.16
C GLU A 7 -5.88 4.91 -11.50
N GLU A 8 -6.21 5.50 -12.66
CA GLU A 8 -5.74 6.85 -13.02
C GLU A 8 -6.39 7.94 -12.18
N ARG A 9 -7.62 7.70 -11.72
CA ARG A 9 -8.37 8.64 -10.90
C ARG A 9 -7.63 8.86 -9.59
N GLY A 10 -7.33 10.13 -9.28
CA GLY A 10 -6.56 10.49 -8.09
C GLY A 10 -5.06 10.22 -8.19
N ALA A 11 -4.57 9.50 -9.22
CA ALA A 11 -3.14 9.21 -9.38
C ALA A 11 -2.30 10.47 -9.56
N LYS A 12 -2.80 11.43 -10.35
CA LYS A 12 -2.12 12.72 -10.55
C LYS A 12 -2.02 13.53 -9.26
N ASP A 13 -3.14 13.69 -8.56
CA ASP A 13 -3.19 14.38 -7.27
C ASP A 13 -2.27 13.71 -6.24
N PHE A 14 -2.32 12.38 -6.17
CA PHE A 14 -1.43 11.57 -5.34
C PHE A 14 0.05 11.81 -5.66
N ALA A 15 0.42 11.80 -6.94
CA ALA A 15 1.79 12.02 -7.39
C ALA A 15 2.30 13.42 -7.01
N GLU A 16 1.50 14.45 -7.27
CA GLU A 16 1.89 15.86 -7.12
C GLU A 16 1.91 16.29 -5.65
N ASN A 17 0.89 15.91 -4.88
CA ASN A 17 0.70 16.42 -3.53
C ASN A 17 1.30 15.53 -2.43
N TYR A 18 1.39 14.21 -2.65
CA TYR A 18 1.77 13.27 -1.59
C TYR A 18 3.05 12.48 -1.89
N TRP A 19 3.18 11.86 -3.06
CA TRP A 19 4.23 10.87 -3.32
C TRP A 19 5.56 11.47 -3.82
N LYS A 20 5.53 12.35 -4.82
CA LYS A 20 6.70 13.10 -5.35
C LYS A 20 7.89 12.21 -5.79
N LYS A 21 7.62 10.96 -6.16
CA LYS A 21 8.58 9.92 -6.59
C LYS A 21 7.97 9.12 -7.76
N PRO A 22 8.69 8.17 -8.40
CA PRO A 22 8.11 7.37 -9.47
C PRO A 22 6.81 6.67 -9.06
N LEU A 23 5.79 6.84 -9.89
CA LEU A 23 4.45 6.29 -9.76
C LEU A 23 4.13 5.50 -11.03
N TYR A 24 3.63 4.28 -10.89
CA TYR A 24 3.24 3.41 -12.00
C TYR A 24 1.77 3.03 -11.90
N LEU A 25 1.15 2.76 -13.05
CA LEU A 25 -0.20 2.25 -13.14
C LEU A 25 -0.15 0.73 -13.35
N ASP A 26 -0.86 -0.03 -12.52
CA ASP A 26 -1.06 -1.46 -12.62
C ASP A 26 -2.53 -1.73 -12.96
N GLU A 27 -2.87 -1.58 -14.24
CA GLU A 27 -4.24 -1.74 -14.74
C GLU A 27 -4.79 -3.15 -14.45
N GLU A 28 -3.92 -4.16 -14.58
CA GLU A 28 -4.23 -5.58 -14.35
C GLU A 28 -4.24 -5.98 -12.86
N LYS A 29 -3.81 -5.09 -11.95
CA LYS A 29 -3.74 -5.32 -10.49
C LYS A 29 -2.85 -6.51 -10.11
N LYS A 30 -1.87 -6.85 -10.96
CA LYS A 30 -0.96 -7.98 -10.76
C LYS A 30 -0.04 -7.77 -9.56
N LEU A 31 0.40 -6.54 -9.33
CA LEU A 31 1.20 -6.23 -8.16
C LEU A 31 0.36 -6.30 -6.88
N TYR A 32 -0.91 -5.90 -6.93
CA TYR A 32 -1.84 -6.05 -5.81
C TYR A 32 -2.03 -7.53 -5.47
N GLU A 33 -2.26 -8.40 -6.47
CA GLU A 33 -2.30 -9.85 -6.28
C GLU A 33 -1.02 -10.37 -5.62
N LEU A 34 0.15 -9.98 -6.13
CA LEU A 34 1.45 -10.41 -5.59
C LEU A 34 1.62 -9.98 -4.13
N VAL A 35 1.32 -8.72 -3.81
CA VAL A 35 1.42 -8.16 -2.45
C VAL A 35 0.45 -8.86 -1.49
N GLN A 36 -0.67 -9.36 -1.99
CA GLN A 36 -1.77 -9.93 -1.21
C GLN A 36 -1.81 -11.46 -1.19
N GLY A 37 -0.73 -12.12 -1.61
CA GLY A 37 -0.61 -13.58 -1.54
C GLY A 37 -1.32 -14.32 -2.67
N GLY A 38 -1.39 -13.72 -3.86
CA GLY A 38 -1.89 -14.31 -5.10
C GLY A 38 -3.36 -14.03 -5.43
N LYS A 39 -4.03 -13.17 -4.65
CA LYS A 39 -5.42 -12.76 -4.91
C LYS A 39 -5.67 -11.33 -4.47
N GLN A 40 -6.55 -10.64 -5.18
CA GLN A 40 -6.97 -9.30 -4.81
C GLN A 40 -7.76 -9.30 -3.50
N ASN A 41 -7.42 -8.39 -2.59
CA ASN A 41 -8.03 -8.23 -1.28
C ASN A 41 -9.03 -7.06 -1.34
N TRP A 42 -10.31 -7.41 -1.35
CA TRP A 42 -11.40 -6.46 -1.46
C TRP A 42 -12.07 -6.27 -0.11
N ALA A 43 -12.06 -5.02 0.38
CA ALA A 43 -12.80 -4.65 1.57
C ALA A 43 -14.30 -4.65 1.29
N SER A 44 -15.06 -5.18 2.24
CA SER A 44 -16.52 -5.04 2.25
C SER A 44 -16.90 -3.57 2.40
N VAL A 45 -18.00 -3.14 1.75
CA VAL A 45 -18.58 -1.81 1.97
C VAL A 45 -18.92 -1.55 3.44
N PHE A 46 -19.21 -2.60 4.21
CA PHE A 46 -19.49 -2.50 5.64
C PHE A 46 -18.25 -2.20 6.48
N SER A 47 -17.05 -2.43 5.96
CA SER A 47 -15.81 -2.15 6.70
C SER A 47 -15.60 -0.66 6.98
N LEU A 48 -16.23 0.22 6.20
CA LEU A 48 -16.25 1.67 6.47
C LEU A 48 -16.89 2.02 7.83
N PHE A 49 -17.74 1.13 8.36
CA PHE A 49 -18.36 1.33 9.67
C PHE A 49 -17.51 0.80 10.84
N SER A 50 -16.39 0.12 10.58
CA SER A 50 -15.57 -0.45 11.63
C SER A 50 -14.90 0.63 12.48
N SER A 51 -14.64 0.31 13.75
CA SER A 51 -13.90 1.20 14.66
C SER A 51 -12.49 1.48 14.15
N ASP A 52 -11.85 0.49 13.53
CA ASP A 52 -10.49 0.60 13.02
C ASP A 52 -10.41 1.59 11.85
N VAL A 53 -11.35 1.49 10.89
CA VAL A 53 -11.42 2.44 9.77
C VAL A 53 -11.73 3.84 10.26
N ARG A 54 -12.62 4.01 11.25
CA ARG A 54 -12.89 5.32 11.86
C ARG A 54 -11.66 5.91 12.53
N ALA A 55 -10.88 5.11 13.26
CA ALA A 55 -9.64 5.54 13.88
C ALA A 55 -8.59 5.94 12.82
N ASN A 56 -8.51 5.17 11.73
CA ASN A 56 -7.62 5.46 10.61
C ASN A 56 -7.99 6.75 9.88
N LEU A 57 -9.28 6.98 9.62
CA LEU A 57 -9.79 8.23 9.04
C LEU A 57 -9.53 9.43 9.94
N SER A 58 -9.78 9.29 11.25
CA SER A 58 -9.47 10.36 12.22
C SER A 58 -7.99 10.74 12.20
N ARG A 59 -7.10 9.74 12.15
CA ARG A 59 -5.65 9.96 12.03
C ARG A 59 -5.27 10.64 10.71
N ALA A 60 -5.90 10.30 9.60
CA ALA A 60 -5.66 10.91 8.29
C ALA A 60 -6.12 12.38 8.26
N ASN A 61 -7.33 12.65 8.77
CA ASN A 61 -7.90 13.99 8.90
C ASN A 61 -7.03 14.90 9.77
N GLY A 62 -6.50 14.38 10.88
CA GLY A 62 -5.55 15.11 11.74
C GLY A 62 -4.24 15.51 11.05
N LYS A 63 -3.92 14.91 9.90
CA LYS A 63 -2.76 15.26 9.06
C LYS A 63 -3.14 16.12 7.84
N GLY A 64 -4.40 16.55 7.74
CA GLY A 64 -4.90 17.31 6.59
C GLY A 64 -4.99 16.49 5.30
N VAL A 65 -5.03 15.16 5.40
CA VAL A 65 -5.20 14.28 4.24
C VAL A 65 -6.70 14.10 4.01
N GLU A 66 -7.22 14.70 2.94
CA GLU A 66 -8.62 14.50 2.53
C GLU A 66 -8.77 13.20 1.75
N GLY A 67 -9.76 12.38 2.12
CA GLY A 67 -10.08 11.15 1.41
C GLY A 67 -10.91 11.43 0.15
N ASN A 68 -10.56 10.80 -0.98
CA ASN A 68 -11.41 10.77 -2.16
C ASN A 68 -12.33 9.53 -2.10
N LEU A 69 -13.65 9.74 -2.04
CA LEU A 69 -14.66 8.66 -2.07
C LEU A 69 -15.11 8.30 -3.49
N GLN A 70 -14.57 8.94 -4.53
CA GLN A 70 -14.91 8.68 -5.92
C GLN A 70 -13.88 7.74 -6.57
N GLY A 71 -14.34 6.58 -7.02
CA GLY A 71 -13.51 5.53 -7.64
C GLY A 71 -13.78 4.15 -7.06
N GLU A 72 -13.01 3.15 -7.50
CA GLU A 72 -13.08 1.81 -6.93
C GLU A 72 -12.22 1.74 -5.65
N GLY A 73 -12.75 2.34 -4.58
CA GLY A 73 -12.05 2.48 -3.30
C GLY A 73 -12.11 1.24 -2.39
N ARG A 74 -12.51 0.07 -2.90
CA ARG A 74 -12.63 -1.17 -2.09
C ARG A 74 -11.42 -2.09 -2.21
N LEU A 75 -10.60 -1.93 -3.25
CA LEU A 75 -9.38 -2.70 -3.37
C LEU A 75 -8.41 -2.20 -2.31
N LEU A 76 -8.06 -3.07 -1.37
CA LEU A 76 -7.09 -2.75 -0.33
C LEU A 76 -5.69 -2.67 -0.94
N GLY A 77 -4.81 -1.88 -0.33
CA GLY A 77 -3.43 -1.74 -0.76
C GLY A 77 -2.50 -2.75 -0.09
N GLY A 78 -1.23 -2.37 -0.04
CA GLY A 78 -0.22 -3.11 0.69
C GLY A 78 1.19 -2.58 0.45
N LEU A 79 2.16 -3.31 0.97
CA LEU A 79 3.58 -3.02 0.84
C LEU A 79 4.32 -4.31 0.46
N ALA A 80 5.25 -4.24 -0.49
CA ALA A 80 6.19 -5.32 -0.73
C ALA A 80 7.63 -4.81 -0.79
N LEU A 81 8.56 -5.62 -0.28
CA LEU A 81 10.00 -5.45 -0.45
C LEU A 81 10.48 -6.53 -1.42
N ILE A 82 11.02 -6.09 -2.56
CA ILE A 82 11.36 -6.96 -3.69
C ILE A 82 12.82 -6.72 -4.07
N SER A 83 13.54 -7.81 -4.36
CA SER A 83 14.89 -7.79 -4.93
C SER A 83 14.95 -8.69 -6.17
N THR A 84 16.13 -8.79 -6.78
CA THR A 84 16.39 -9.76 -7.87
C THR A 84 16.19 -11.22 -7.45
N LYS A 85 16.25 -11.54 -6.15
CA LYS A 85 16.01 -12.88 -5.60
C LYS A 85 14.53 -13.16 -5.30
N GLY A 86 13.65 -12.17 -5.48
CA GLY A 86 12.22 -12.29 -5.22
C GLY A 86 11.70 -11.38 -4.11
N VAL A 87 10.54 -11.74 -3.56
CA VAL A 87 9.83 -11.00 -2.50
C VAL A 87 10.37 -11.41 -1.14
N HIS A 88 10.83 -10.43 -0.37
CA HIS A 88 11.38 -10.62 0.97
C HIS A 88 10.38 -10.34 2.07
N TYR A 89 9.43 -9.44 1.80
CA TYR A 89 8.37 -9.06 2.72
C TYR A 89 7.16 -8.59 1.92
N SER A 90 5.97 -8.96 2.38
CA SER A 90 4.71 -8.49 1.85
C SER A 90 3.74 -8.25 2.99
N TYR A 91 3.08 -7.10 2.96
CA TYR A 91 2.01 -6.73 3.87
C TYR A 91 0.76 -6.41 3.06
N ALA A 92 -0.28 -7.22 3.23
CA ALA A 92 -1.61 -6.90 2.74
C ALA A 92 -2.32 -6.01 3.77
N GLU A 93 -2.83 -4.87 3.33
CA GLU A 93 -3.65 -4.02 4.17
C GLU A 93 -4.90 -4.80 4.63
N LYS A 94 -5.25 -4.70 5.92
CA LYS A 94 -6.36 -5.46 6.52
C LYS A 94 -7.66 -4.67 6.50
N HIS A 95 -7.56 -3.35 6.69
CA HIS A 95 -8.67 -2.42 6.74
C HIS A 95 -8.21 -1.10 6.12
N PHE A 96 -9.13 -0.28 5.61
CA PHE A 96 -8.78 1.01 5.02
C PHE A 96 -7.93 1.89 5.95
N GLY A 97 -6.83 2.40 5.42
CA GLY A 97 -5.86 3.25 6.09
C GLY A 97 -4.92 2.51 7.06
N ASP A 98 -4.90 1.18 7.02
CA ASP A 98 -3.93 0.36 7.76
C ASP A 98 -2.57 0.36 7.05
N HIS A 99 -1.50 0.13 7.80
CA HIS A 99 -0.13 0.18 7.28
C HIS A 99 0.74 -0.90 7.90
N ALA A 100 1.73 -1.35 7.12
CA ALA A 100 2.70 -2.33 7.57
C ALA A 100 3.41 -1.87 8.86
N PRO A 101 3.58 -2.74 9.86
CA PRO A 101 4.31 -2.41 11.08
C PRO A 101 5.74 -1.97 10.76
N MET A 102 6.10 -0.74 11.16
CA MET A 102 7.42 -0.18 10.83
C MET A 102 8.58 -1.05 11.32
N THR A 103 8.44 -1.71 12.46
CA THR A 103 9.45 -2.61 13.03
C THR A 103 9.73 -3.80 12.12
N GLU A 104 8.68 -4.41 11.54
CA GLU A 104 8.82 -5.52 10.59
C GLU A 104 9.47 -5.06 9.29
N VAL A 105 9.06 -3.89 8.77
CA VAL A 105 9.63 -3.32 7.55
C VAL A 105 11.12 -3.05 7.72
N LEU A 106 11.53 -2.41 8.82
CA LEU A 106 12.93 -2.10 9.11
C LEU A 106 13.78 -3.37 9.26
N GLN A 107 13.23 -4.39 9.92
CA GLN A 107 13.91 -5.68 10.07
C GLN A 107 14.11 -6.36 8.71
N ALA A 108 13.08 -6.40 7.87
CA ALA A 108 13.16 -6.99 6.53
C ALA A 108 14.16 -6.25 5.63
N VAL A 109 14.16 -4.91 5.64
CA VAL A 109 15.14 -4.10 4.88
C VAL A 109 16.58 -4.38 5.32
N SER A 110 16.80 -4.55 6.63
CA SER A 110 18.13 -4.86 7.18
C SER A 110 18.64 -6.23 6.71
N GLY A 111 17.74 -7.21 6.62
CA GLY A 111 18.05 -8.54 6.07
C GLY A 111 18.47 -8.50 4.60
N ILE A 112 17.76 -7.74 3.77
CA ILE A 112 18.07 -7.59 2.33
C ILE A 112 19.42 -6.91 2.12
N SER A 113 19.74 -5.90 2.92
CA SER A 113 20.99 -5.13 2.77
C SER A 113 22.23 -5.97 3.08
N GLY A 114 22.14 -6.91 4.02
CA GLY A 114 23.21 -7.86 4.34
C GLY A 114 23.45 -8.92 3.24
N GLU A 115 22.46 -9.20 2.41
CA GLU A 115 22.60 -10.12 1.27
C GLU A 115 23.30 -9.48 0.06
N ALA A 116 23.19 -8.16 -0.11
CA ALA A 116 23.84 -7.45 -1.22
C ALA A 116 25.36 -7.33 -1.05
N SER A 117 25.87 -7.54 0.17
CA SER A 117 27.30 -7.47 0.50
C SER A 117 28.07 -8.80 0.38
N ASN A 118 27.41 -9.90 -0.01
CA ASN A 118 28.08 -11.19 -0.20
C ASN A 118 28.01 -11.59 -1.69
N PRO A 119 29.04 -11.24 -2.50
CA PRO A 119 29.10 -11.60 -3.92
C PRO A 119 29.30 -13.10 -4.15
#